data_AF-A0A953QP35-F1
#
_entry.id   AF-A0A953QP35-F1
#
_cell.length_a   1.000
_cell.length_b   1.000
_cell.length_c   1.000
_cell.angle_alpha   90.00
_cell.angle_beta   90.00
_cell.angle_gamma   90.00
#
_symmetry.space_group_name_H-M   'P 1'
#
loop_
_entity.id
_entity.type
_entity.pdbx_description
1 polymer ?
#
loop_
_entity_poly.entity_id
_entity_poly.type
_entity_poly.pdbx_seq_one_letter_code
_entity_poly.pdbx_strand_id
1 'polypeptide(L)'
;MRTLVTIALALTLAGCQARKQAVLHIDPALETLVPSDTVFVVGANLEAIRDTPVYQKLLSRMPLPQLDEFTRQTGLDPRKDLSQILSCSNGKHGLLLARGKFNRADLEARLQSKGAAPLSYKNYRLFGTEQAAIFFLNDSTAVAGPASELRPIIDHPSSGGMPVPLRDLLRTLPTGDQIYAALTGGLGGLNIAAPPNSNLSTVLQALRSVQTATLGMDLSHGLIATAEVNCATERDAKFVHDMVKGIVGLGRLNTPDKQPELLKLYDAIQVTQQQTSTRAQADIPQELADKFLDLWLKR
;
A
#
# COMPACT_ATOMS: atom_id res chain seq x y z
N MET A 1 75.06 -12.11 1.13
CA MET A 1 74.88 -13.48 0.63
C MET A 1 73.65 -14.08 1.32
N ARG A 2 72.60 -14.43 0.55
CA ARG A 2 71.64 -15.55 0.76
C ARG A 2 70.63 -15.45 1.93
N THR A 3 69.35 -15.10 1.68
CA THR A 3 68.14 -15.96 1.43
C THR A 3 67.68 -16.78 2.66
N LEU A 4 66.43 -16.90 3.12
CA LEU A 4 65.06 -17.02 2.53
C LEU A 4 64.00 -16.47 3.53
N VAL A 5 62.94 -15.74 3.14
CA VAL A 5 61.62 -16.17 2.59
C VAL A 5 60.88 -17.24 3.43
N THR A 6 59.82 -16.83 4.15
CA THR A 6 58.51 -17.52 4.08
C THR A 6 57.38 -16.56 4.42
N ILE A 7 56.45 -16.43 3.47
CA ILE A 7 55.23 -15.62 3.47
C ILE A 7 54.10 -16.46 4.08
N ALA A 8 53.27 -15.87 4.93
CA ALA A 8 51.92 -16.39 5.21
C ALA A 8 50.93 -15.22 5.29
N LEU A 9 50.50 -14.79 4.11
CA LEU A 9 49.43 -13.83 3.89
C LEU A 9 48.10 -14.58 3.99
N ALA A 10 47.47 -14.58 5.16
CA ALA A 10 46.12 -15.10 5.32
C ALA A 10 45.12 -14.05 4.84
N LEU A 11 44.62 -14.22 3.61
CA LEU A 11 43.51 -13.44 3.05
C LEU A 11 42.26 -13.65 3.91
N THR A 12 41.83 -12.61 4.61
CA THR A 12 40.48 -12.49 5.16
C THR A 12 39.51 -12.29 4.00
N LEU A 13 38.99 -13.39 3.46
CA LEU A 13 37.75 -13.39 2.68
C LEU A 13 36.59 -13.11 3.64
N ALA A 14 36.45 -11.86 4.08
CA ALA A 14 35.17 -11.34 4.55
C ALA A 14 34.28 -11.24 3.31
N GLY A 15 33.70 -12.37 2.91
CA GLY A 15 32.68 -12.41 1.88
C GLY A 15 31.59 -11.44 2.28
N CYS A 16 31.28 -10.49 1.38
CA CYS A 16 30.02 -9.78 1.37
C CYS A 16 28.91 -10.82 1.36
N GLN A 17 28.48 -11.29 2.53
CA GLN A 17 27.14 -11.80 2.68
C GLN A 17 26.26 -10.62 2.32
N ALA A 18 25.79 -10.59 1.08
CA ALA A 18 24.65 -9.78 0.70
C ALA A 18 23.61 -10.08 1.78
N ARG A 19 23.44 -9.12 2.71
CA ARG A 19 22.40 -9.16 3.73
C ARG A 19 21.16 -9.52 2.95
N LYS A 20 20.63 -10.73 3.11
CA LYS A 20 19.35 -11.11 2.51
C LYS A 20 18.41 -10.02 3.00
N GLN A 21 18.13 -9.07 2.12
CA GLN A 21 17.16 -8.03 2.40
C GLN A 21 15.91 -8.84 2.67
N ALA A 22 15.47 -8.82 3.91
CA ALA A 22 14.21 -9.44 4.22
C ALA A 22 13.19 -8.75 3.30
N VAL A 23 12.23 -9.53 2.83
CA VAL A 23 11.27 -9.09 1.80
C VAL A 23 9.97 -8.73 2.51
N LEU A 24 9.33 -7.64 2.08
CA LEU A 24 7.98 -7.27 2.50
C LEU A 24 7.07 -8.51 2.55
N HIS A 25 6.45 -8.78 3.70
CA HIS A 25 5.61 -9.96 3.86
C HIS A 25 4.16 -9.66 3.49
N ILE A 26 3.68 -10.36 2.46
CA ILE A 26 2.25 -10.42 2.11
C ILE A 26 1.78 -11.83 2.45
N ASP A 27 0.66 -11.96 3.16
CA ASP A 27 0.11 -13.27 3.52
C ASP A 27 -0.10 -14.09 2.22
N PRO A 28 0.51 -15.28 2.09
CA PRO A 28 0.41 -16.09 0.89
C PRO A 28 -1.03 -16.42 0.50
N ALA A 29 -1.94 -16.52 1.47
CA ALA A 29 -3.37 -16.75 1.21
C ALA A 29 -4.05 -15.55 0.56
N LEU A 30 -3.53 -14.33 0.72
CA LEU A 30 -3.96 -13.16 -0.05
C LEU A 30 -3.30 -13.13 -1.41
N GLU A 31 -2.00 -13.40 -1.49
CA GLU A 31 -1.27 -13.40 -2.76
C GLU A 31 -1.89 -14.35 -3.80
N THR A 32 -2.33 -15.55 -3.39
CA THR A 32 -2.92 -16.55 -4.30
C THR A 32 -4.27 -16.14 -4.86
N LEU A 33 -4.98 -15.25 -4.18
CA LEU A 33 -6.31 -14.77 -4.57
C LEU A 33 -6.27 -13.55 -5.49
N VAL A 34 -5.10 -12.94 -5.68
CA VAL A 34 -4.94 -11.82 -6.61
C VAL A 34 -5.16 -12.33 -8.04
N PRO A 35 -6.10 -11.74 -8.81
CA PRO A 35 -6.29 -12.08 -10.22
C PRO A 35 -5.03 -11.84 -11.06
N SER A 36 -4.80 -12.68 -12.07
CA SER A 36 -3.59 -12.64 -12.89
C SER A 36 -3.51 -11.43 -13.83
N ASP A 37 -4.62 -10.74 -14.08
CA ASP A 37 -4.72 -9.50 -14.86
C ASP A 37 -4.58 -8.24 -14.00
N THR A 38 -4.27 -8.38 -12.71
CA THR A 38 -4.03 -7.26 -11.80
C THR A 38 -2.87 -6.39 -12.28
N VAL A 39 -3.07 -5.08 -12.30
CA VAL A 39 -2.06 -4.07 -12.65
C VAL A 39 -1.71 -3.14 -11.49
N PHE A 40 -2.53 -3.14 -10.45
CA PHE A 40 -2.34 -2.31 -9.26
C PHE A 40 -2.66 -3.09 -7.99
N VAL A 41 -1.80 -2.96 -6.98
CA VAL A 41 -2.05 -3.44 -5.62
C VAL A 41 -1.71 -2.38 -4.60
N VAL A 42 -2.50 -2.30 -3.53
CA VAL A 42 -2.19 -1.55 -2.31
C VAL A 42 -2.56 -2.42 -1.13
N GLY A 43 -1.68 -2.55 -0.16
CA GLY A 43 -1.92 -3.36 1.03
C GLY A 43 -1.43 -2.69 2.29
N ALA A 44 -1.93 -3.21 3.41
CA ALA A 44 -1.53 -2.78 4.73
C ALA A 44 -1.49 -3.98 5.69
N ASN A 45 -0.38 -4.11 6.41
CA ASN A 45 -0.26 -4.99 7.56
C ASN A 45 -0.85 -4.27 8.78
N LEU A 46 -2.15 -4.46 8.99
CA LEU A 46 -2.90 -3.80 10.06
C LEU A 46 -2.43 -4.24 11.45
N GLU A 47 -1.94 -5.47 11.58
CA GLU A 47 -1.34 -5.95 12.83
C GLU A 47 -0.09 -5.16 13.20
N ALA A 48 0.82 -4.97 12.25
CA ALA A 48 2.02 -4.16 12.50
C ALA A 48 1.68 -2.67 12.70
N ILE A 49 0.71 -2.12 11.95
CA ILE A 49 0.29 -0.71 12.12
C ILE A 49 -0.31 -0.47 13.52
N ARG A 50 -1.08 -1.43 14.04
CA ARG A 50 -1.72 -1.30 15.35
C ARG A 50 -0.74 -1.01 16.48
N ASP A 51 0.46 -1.57 16.40
CA ASP A 51 1.46 -1.44 17.45
C ASP A 51 2.28 -0.13 17.34
N THR A 52 1.97 0.73 16.35
CA THR A 52 2.69 1.98 16.12
C THR A 52 2.17 3.13 17.00
N PRO A 53 3.05 4.04 17.48
CA PRO A 53 2.63 5.22 18.23
C PRO A 53 1.70 6.14 17.41
N VAL A 54 1.96 6.25 16.10
CA VAL A 54 1.16 7.02 15.14
C VAL A 54 -0.29 6.52 15.15
N TYR A 55 -0.51 5.20 15.06
CA TYR A 55 -1.85 4.62 15.05
C TYR A 55 -2.59 4.78 16.37
N GLN A 56 -1.91 4.54 17.51
CA GLN A 56 -2.51 4.71 18.83
C GLN A 56 -2.96 6.14 19.08
N LYS A 57 -2.16 7.12 18.63
CA LYS A 57 -2.54 8.54 18.68
C LYS A 57 -3.72 8.85 17.76
N LEU A 58 -3.74 8.29 16.56
CA LEU A 58 -4.84 8.46 15.60
C LEU A 58 -6.17 7.93 16.16
N LEU A 59 -6.20 6.68 16.63
CA LEU A 59 -7.42 6.06 17.16
C LEU A 59 -7.98 6.75 18.40
N SER A 60 -7.11 7.26 19.28
CA SER A 60 -7.56 7.94 20.50
C SER A 60 -8.21 9.30 20.25
N ARG A 61 -7.97 9.90 19.08
CA ARG A 61 -8.40 11.28 18.76
C ARG A 61 -9.34 11.37 17.58
N MET A 62 -9.37 10.37 16.69
CA MET A 62 -10.21 10.36 15.51
C MET A 62 -11.38 9.41 15.70
N PRO A 63 -12.63 9.91 15.84
CA PRO A 63 -13.78 9.03 15.71
C PRO A 63 -13.81 8.48 14.28
N LEU A 64 -14.01 7.16 14.15
CA LEU A 64 -14.13 6.48 12.87
C LEU A 64 -15.56 5.94 12.75
N PRO A 65 -16.58 6.82 12.63
CA PRO A 65 -17.99 6.42 12.72
C PRO A 65 -18.39 5.40 11.66
N GLN A 66 -17.72 5.40 10.50
CA GLN A 66 -17.92 4.38 9.46
C GLN A 66 -17.47 2.99 9.92
N LEU A 67 -16.35 2.90 10.66
CA LEU A 67 -15.89 1.62 11.23
C LEU A 67 -16.77 1.21 12.40
N ASP A 68 -17.25 2.16 13.21
CA ASP A 68 -18.18 1.89 14.31
C ASP A 68 -19.53 1.39 13.77
N GLU A 69 -20.03 2.00 12.70
CA GLU A 69 -21.21 1.54 11.98
C GLU A 69 -21.01 0.13 11.44
N PHE A 70 -19.90 -0.10 10.74
CA PHE A 70 -19.56 -1.40 10.19
C PHE A 70 -19.49 -2.46 11.29
N THR A 71 -18.85 -2.14 12.41
CA THR A 71 -18.75 -3.02 13.58
C THR A 71 -20.14 -3.31 14.15
N ARG A 72 -21.01 -2.31 14.27
CA ARG A 72 -22.37 -2.49 14.78
C ARG A 72 -23.24 -3.33 13.84
N GLN A 73 -23.05 -3.20 12.53
CA GLN A 73 -23.83 -3.92 11.53
C GLN A 73 -23.37 -5.37 11.36
N THR A 74 -22.06 -5.59 11.37
CA THR A 74 -21.45 -6.89 11.03
C THR A 74 -20.93 -7.66 12.24
N GLY A 75 -20.72 -7.01 13.38
CA GLY A 75 -20.04 -7.60 14.53
C GLY A 75 -18.51 -7.68 14.39
N LEU A 76 -17.96 -7.33 13.22
CA LEU A 76 -16.53 -7.33 12.94
C LEU A 76 -15.96 -5.92 13.11
N ASP A 77 -14.99 -5.76 14.00
CA ASP A 77 -14.26 -4.52 14.20
C ASP A 77 -12.97 -4.55 13.36
N PRO A 78 -12.89 -3.81 12.23
CA PRO A 78 -11.73 -3.87 11.35
C PRO A 78 -10.42 -3.46 12.04
N ARG A 79 -10.53 -2.67 13.12
CA ARG A 79 -9.39 -2.21 13.91
C ARG A 79 -8.78 -3.32 14.75
N LYS A 80 -9.53 -4.37 15.07
CA LYS A 80 -9.09 -5.46 15.97
C LYS A 80 -9.03 -6.80 15.27
N ASP A 81 -10.00 -7.06 14.40
CA ASP A 81 -10.25 -8.38 13.86
C ASP A 81 -9.52 -8.63 12.53
N LEU A 82 -9.08 -7.59 11.82
CA LEU A 82 -8.30 -7.72 10.58
C LEU A 82 -6.81 -7.61 10.83
N SER A 83 -6.03 -8.57 10.35
CA SER A 83 -4.56 -8.58 10.41
C SER A 83 -3.91 -7.97 9.17
N GLN A 84 -4.47 -8.20 7.98
CA GLN A 84 -3.93 -7.68 6.74
C GLN A 84 -5.05 -7.38 5.76
N ILE A 85 -4.90 -6.31 4.99
CA ILE A 85 -5.76 -5.99 3.85
C ILE A 85 -4.91 -5.84 2.60
N LEU A 86 -5.47 -6.25 1.46
CA LEU A 86 -4.88 -6.08 0.14
C LEU A 86 -6.00 -5.68 -0.82
N SER A 87 -5.91 -4.52 -1.44
CA SER A 87 -6.75 -4.15 -2.56
C SER A 87 -5.98 -4.39 -3.85
N CYS A 88 -6.63 -4.99 -4.85
CA CYS A 88 -6.06 -5.20 -6.17
C CYS A 88 -7.02 -4.74 -7.26
N SER A 89 -6.50 -4.35 -8.42
CA SER A 89 -7.30 -3.94 -9.57
C SER A 89 -6.62 -4.20 -10.90
N ASN A 90 -7.42 -4.52 -11.92
CA ASN A 90 -7.05 -4.57 -13.33
C ASN A 90 -7.31 -3.24 -14.09
N GLY A 91 -7.64 -2.16 -13.36
CA GLY A 91 -8.01 -0.86 -13.93
C GLY A 91 -9.48 -0.72 -14.33
N LYS A 92 -10.28 -1.79 -14.24
CA LYS A 92 -11.74 -1.75 -14.48
C LYS A 92 -12.53 -2.16 -13.25
N HIS A 93 -12.09 -3.25 -12.63
CA HIS A 93 -12.69 -3.80 -11.43
C HIS A 93 -11.64 -3.86 -10.32
N GLY A 94 -12.12 -3.69 -9.09
CA GLY A 94 -11.31 -3.77 -7.89
C GLY A 94 -11.82 -4.86 -6.97
N LEU A 95 -10.89 -5.54 -6.31
CA LEU A 95 -11.17 -6.46 -5.22
C LEU A 95 -10.50 -5.96 -3.95
N LEU A 96 -11.18 -6.12 -2.82
CA LEU A 96 -10.61 -5.97 -1.49
C LEU A 96 -10.53 -7.35 -0.84
N LEU A 97 -9.31 -7.76 -0.52
CA LEU A 97 -9.01 -9.00 0.18
C LEU A 97 -8.62 -8.69 1.62
N ALA A 98 -9.09 -9.51 2.56
CA ALA A 98 -8.84 -9.31 3.98
C ALA A 98 -8.48 -10.62 4.66
N ARG A 99 -7.47 -10.55 5.54
CA ARG A 99 -7.12 -11.57 6.53
C ARG A 99 -7.53 -11.09 7.90
N GLY A 100 -8.05 -12.00 8.71
CA GLY A 100 -8.50 -11.67 10.05
C GLY A 100 -9.01 -12.87 10.83
N LYS A 101 -9.73 -12.57 11.90
CA LYS A 101 -10.43 -13.54 12.74
C LYS A 101 -11.92 -13.39 12.51
N PHE A 102 -12.51 -14.35 11.81
CA PHE A 102 -13.93 -14.32 11.44
C PHE A 102 -14.67 -15.45 12.14
N ASN A 103 -15.90 -15.18 12.55
CA ASN A 103 -16.90 -16.23 12.69
C ASN A 103 -17.76 -16.16 11.42
N ARG A 104 -17.43 -16.96 10.41
CA ARG A 104 -18.10 -16.88 9.11
C ARG A 104 -19.61 -17.05 9.24
N ALA A 105 -20.06 -18.03 10.03
CA ALA A 105 -21.49 -18.29 10.19
C ALA A 105 -22.24 -17.10 10.80
N ASP A 106 -21.67 -16.46 11.83
CA ASP A 106 -22.25 -15.27 12.46
C ASP A 106 -22.26 -14.07 11.50
N LEU A 107 -21.17 -13.84 10.76
CA LEU A 107 -21.08 -12.75 9.78
C LEU A 107 -22.10 -12.92 8.65
N GLU A 108 -22.20 -14.12 8.09
CA GLU A 108 -23.17 -14.44 7.05
C GLU A 108 -24.62 -14.22 7.53
N ALA A 109 -24.94 -14.67 8.76
CA ALA A 109 -26.26 -14.46 9.35
C ALA A 109 -26.56 -12.96 9.57
N ARG A 110 -25.58 -12.19 10.05
CA ARG A 110 -25.73 -10.73 10.27
C ARG A 110 -25.93 -10.00 8.95
N LEU A 111 -25.13 -10.28 7.93
CA LEU A 111 -25.27 -9.68 6.60
C LEU A 111 -26.67 -9.94 6.03
N GLN A 112 -27.18 -11.17 6.13
CA GLN A 112 -28.54 -11.50 5.72
C GLN A 112 -29.60 -10.72 6.51
N SER A 113 -29.47 -10.65 7.83
CA SER A 113 -30.40 -9.89 8.70
C SER A 113 -30.45 -8.39 8.36
N LYS A 114 -29.37 -7.86 7.76
CA LYS A 114 -29.24 -6.47 7.32
C LYS A 114 -29.64 -6.25 5.86
N GLY A 115 -30.17 -7.29 5.19
CA GLY A 115 -30.70 -7.19 3.83
C GLY A 115 -29.68 -7.43 2.72
N ALA A 116 -28.45 -7.87 3.04
CA ALA A 116 -27.53 -8.35 2.02
C ALA A 116 -28.03 -9.70 1.48
N ALA A 117 -28.66 -9.68 0.30
CA ALA A 117 -29.24 -10.86 -0.31
C ALA A 117 -28.15 -11.90 -0.61
N PRO A 118 -28.37 -13.18 -0.29
CA PRO A 118 -27.46 -14.24 -0.70
C PRO A 118 -27.57 -14.46 -2.21
N LEU A 119 -26.45 -14.36 -2.91
CA LEU A 119 -26.28 -14.80 -4.29
C LEU A 119 -25.70 -16.21 -4.25
N SER A 120 -26.49 -17.19 -4.66
CA SER A 120 -26.02 -18.57 -4.77
C SER A 120 -25.10 -18.73 -5.98
N TYR A 121 -23.91 -19.31 -5.75
CA TYR A 121 -22.99 -19.68 -6.81
C TYR A 121 -22.35 -21.03 -6.49
N LYS A 122 -22.74 -22.08 -7.23
CA LYS A 122 -22.38 -23.47 -6.93
C LYS A 122 -22.73 -23.80 -5.47
N ASN A 123 -21.77 -24.30 -4.69
CA ASN A 123 -21.93 -24.61 -3.26
C ASN A 123 -21.55 -23.46 -2.33
N TYR A 124 -21.32 -22.26 -2.90
CA TYR A 124 -20.91 -21.07 -2.16
C TYR A 124 -22.03 -20.03 -2.14
N ARG A 125 -21.99 -19.18 -1.11
CA ARG A 125 -22.86 -18.02 -0.96
C ARG A 125 -22.01 -16.76 -0.99
N LEU A 126 -22.44 -15.81 -1.81
CA LEU A 126 -21.93 -14.45 -1.80
C LEU A 126 -23.02 -13.56 -1.19
N PHE A 127 -22.64 -12.48 -0.52
CA PHE A 127 -23.59 -11.62 0.20
C PHE A 127 -23.53 -10.21 -0.37
N GLY A 128 -24.64 -9.73 -0.94
CA GLY A 128 -24.71 -8.39 -1.56
C GLY A 128 -25.42 -8.40 -2.92
N THR A 129 -24.88 -7.65 -3.87
CA THR A 129 -25.40 -7.52 -5.25
C THR A 129 -24.35 -7.98 -6.27
N GLU A 130 -24.73 -8.08 -7.54
CA GLU A 130 -23.77 -8.40 -8.61
C GLU A 130 -22.62 -7.37 -8.71
N GLN A 131 -22.87 -6.11 -8.35
CA GLN A 131 -21.88 -5.03 -8.40
C GLN A 131 -20.97 -4.99 -7.17
N ALA A 132 -21.48 -5.42 -6.01
CA ALA A 132 -20.76 -5.41 -4.74
C ALA A 132 -21.24 -6.57 -3.88
N ALA A 133 -20.42 -7.61 -3.78
CA ALA A 133 -20.65 -8.77 -2.93
C ALA A 133 -19.43 -9.08 -2.07
N ILE A 134 -19.68 -9.80 -0.98
CA ILE A 134 -18.66 -10.34 -0.09
C ILE A 134 -18.70 -11.86 -0.18
N PHE A 135 -17.52 -12.47 -0.29
CA PHE A 135 -17.31 -13.91 -0.25
C PHE A 135 -16.35 -14.24 0.90
N PHE A 136 -16.81 -15.06 1.85
CA PHE A 136 -15.97 -15.61 2.91
C PHE A 136 -15.42 -16.96 2.47
N LEU A 137 -14.13 -16.99 2.13
CA LEU A 137 -13.45 -18.21 1.71
C LEU A 137 -13.33 -19.20 2.88
N ASN A 138 -13.03 -18.68 4.08
CA ASN A 138 -12.94 -19.44 5.32
C ASN A 138 -13.07 -18.48 6.53
N ASP A 139 -12.89 -18.97 7.75
CA ASP A 139 -12.97 -18.20 9.01
C ASP A 139 -11.82 -17.19 9.22
N SER A 140 -10.99 -16.97 8.20
CA SER A 140 -9.86 -16.03 8.26
C SER A 140 -9.56 -15.30 6.96
N THR A 141 -10.25 -15.60 5.86
CA THR A 141 -10.09 -14.92 4.56
C THR A 141 -11.44 -14.51 3.98
N ALA A 142 -11.55 -13.25 3.60
CA ALA A 142 -12.70 -12.69 2.91
C ALA A 142 -12.25 -11.91 1.67
N VAL A 143 -13.08 -11.90 0.64
CA VAL A 143 -12.89 -11.13 -0.58
C VAL A 143 -14.17 -10.35 -0.87
N ALA A 144 -14.05 -9.06 -1.17
CA ALA A 144 -15.16 -8.21 -1.54
C ALA A 144 -14.92 -7.57 -2.92
N GLY A 145 -15.97 -7.46 -3.73
CA GLY A 145 -15.93 -6.88 -5.06
C GLY A 145 -17.13 -7.30 -5.92
N PRO A 146 -17.10 -7.05 -7.24
CA PRO A 146 -18.17 -7.50 -8.14
C PRO A 146 -18.28 -9.02 -8.15
N ALA A 147 -19.50 -9.54 -8.16
CA ALA A 147 -19.73 -10.99 -8.16
C ALA A 147 -19.09 -11.68 -9.39
N SER A 148 -19.00 -10.98 -10.53
CA SER A 148 -18.28 -11.46 -11.72
C SER A 148 -16.79 -11.73 -11.46
N GLU A 149 -16.14 -10.96 -10.59
CA GLU A 149 -14.72 -11.13 -10.24
C GLU A 149 -14.51 -12.17 -9.13
N LEU A 150 -15.52 -12.38 -8.26
CA LEU A 150 -15.48 -13.37 -7.20
C LEU A 150 -15.65 -14.80 -7.71
N ARG A 151 -16.44 -15.00 -8.77
CA ARG A 151 -16.72 -16.31 -9.37
C ARG A 151 -15.44 -17.04 -9.86
N PRO A 152 -14.52 -16.41 -10.62
CA PRO A 152 -13.24 -17.01 -11.00
C PRO A 152 -12.38 -17.43 -9.81
N ILE A 153 -12.37 -16.64 -8.73
CA ILE A 153 -11.63 -16.95 -7.50
C ILE A 153 -12.19 -18.21 -6.83
N ILE A 154 -13.52 -18.34 -6.80
CA ILE A 154 -14.21 -19.53 -6.28
C ILE A 154 -13.92 -20.76 -7.15
N ASP A 155 -13.90 -20.59 -8.46
CA ASP A 155 -13.73 -21.69 -9.42
C ASP A 155 -12.32 -22.24 -9.44
N HIS A 156 -11.33 -21.36 -9.29
CA HIS A 156 -9.93 -21.72 -9.40
C HIS A 156 -9.09 -21.01 -8.32
N PRO A 157 -9.26 -21.37 -7.04
CA PRO A 157 -8.56 -20.72 -5.92
C PRO A 157 -7.02 -20.84 -6.00
N SER A 158 -6.51 -21.75 -6.84
CA SER A 158 -5.08 -21.99 -7.06
C SER A 158 -4.56 -21.54 -8.42
N SER A 159 -5.41 -21.08 -9.34
CA SER A 159 -4.96 -20.60 -10.67
C SER A 159 -4.75 -19.08 -10.71
N GLY A 160 -5.11 -18.38 -9.64
CA GLY A 160 -4.74 -16.99 -9.42
C GLY A 160 -3.29 -16.86 -8.98
N GLY A 161 -2.94 -15.67 -8.49
CA GLY A 161 -1.64 -15.36 -7.96
C GLY A 161 -1.19 -13.98 -8.37
N MET A 162 -0.62 -13.24 -7.41
CA MET A 162 -0.05 -11.93 -7.68
C MET A 162 0.90 -11.99 -8.89
N PRO A 163 0.64 -11.20 -9.94
CA PRO A 163 1.46 -11.19 -11.14
C PRO A 163 2.93 -10.97 -10.82
N VAL A 164 3.81 -11.72 -11.49
CA VAL A 164 5.27 -11.67 -11.24
C VAL A 164 5.82 -10.24 -11.26
N PRO A 165 5.47 -9.37 -12.24
CA PRO A 165 5.96 -8.01 -12.26
C PRO A 165 5.58 -7.18 -11.03
N LEU A 166 4.35 -7.34 -10.50
CA LEU A 166 3.92 -6.65 -9.27
C LEU A 166 4.64 -7.21 -8.04
N ARG A 167 4.79 -8.53 -7.97
CA ARG A 167 5.49 -9.19 -6.88
C ARG A 167 6.96 -8.77 -6.81
N ASP A 168 7.62 -8.67 -7.96
CA ASP A 168 9.02 -8.25 -8.03
C ASP A 168 9.19 -6.78 -7.64
N LEU A 169 8.24 -5.91 -7.98
CA LEU A 169 8.20 -4.53 -7.49
C LEU A 169 8.05 -4.47 -5.96
N LEU A 170 7.09 -5.21 -5.39
CA LEU A 170 6.88 -5.23 -3.93
C LEU A 170 8.08 -5.79 -3.18
N ARG A 171 8.84 -6.71 -3.79
CA ARG A 171 10.09 -7.24 -3.22
C ARG A 171 11.22 -6.21 -3.12
N THR A 172 11.12 -5.08 -3.82
CA THR A 172 12.09 -3.98 -3.69
C THR A 172 11.86 -3.14 -2.43
N LEU A 173 10.70 -3.27 -1.79
CA LEU A 173 10.34 -2.50 -0.60
C LEU A 173 10.95 -3.11 0.67
N PRO A 174 11.39 -2.26 1.63
CA PRO A 174 11.81 -2.71 2.96
C PRO A 174 10.77 -3.58 3.68
N THR A 175 11.22 -4.52 4.51
CA THR A 175 10.31 -5.33 5.35
C THR A 175 9.56 -4.56 6.41
N GLY A 176 10.14 -3.44 6.83
CA GLY A 176 9.54 -2.58 7.85
C GLY A 176 8.27 -1.92 7.34
N ASP A 177 8.05 -1.85 6.02
CA ASP A 177 6.90 -1.14 5.48
C ASP A 177 5.60 -1.85 5.86
N GLN A 178 4.75 -1.19 6.65
CA GLN A 178 3.42 -1.72 6.97
C GLN A 178 2.37 -1.29 5.97
N ILE A 179 2.60 -0.23 5.18
CA ILE A 179 1.74 0.16 4.06
C ILE A 179 2.57 0.10 2.79
N TYR A 180 2.01 -0.52 1.75
CA TYR A 180 2.74 -0.73 0.51
C TYR A 180 1.81 -0.66 -0.70
N ALA A 181 2.35 -0.29 -1.85
CA ALA A 181 1.66 -0.37 -3.12
C ALA A 181 2.63 -0.66 -4.26
N ALA A 182 2.12 -1.29 -5.32
CA ALA A 182 2.82 -1.46 -6.57
C ALA A 182 1.86 -1.30 -7.75
N LEU A 183 2.41 -0.79 -8.85
CA LEU A 183 1.71 -0.56 -10.10
C LEU A 183 2.58 -1.05 -11.26
N THR A 184 1.95 -1.71 -12.23
CA THR A 184 2.52 -2.05 -13.54
C THR A 184 1.56 -1.61 -14.65
N GLY A 185 2.04 -1.42 -15.87
CA GLY A 185 1.18 -1.10 -17.03
C GLY A 185 0.65 0.33 -17.07
N GLY A 186 1.13 1.20 -16.18
CA GLY A 186 0.84 2.63 -16.14
C GLY A 186 -0.48 3.04 -15.48
N LEU A 187 -0.67 4.35 -15.31
CA LEU A 187 -1.78 4.92 -14.53
C LEU A 187 -3.03 5.24 -15.38
N GLY A 188 -2.99 4.99 -16.70
CA GLY A 188 -4.04 5.41 -17.64
C GLY A 188 -5.41 4.77 -17.41
N GLY A 189 -5.48 3.62 -16.75
CA GLY A 189 -6.72 2.95 -16.34
C GLY A 189 -7.19 3.30 -14.93
N LEU A 190 -6.42 4.08 -14.16
CA LEU A 190 -6.78 4.47 -12.80
C LEU A 190 -7.40 5.87 -12.81
N ASN A 191 -8.55 6.02 -12.15
CA ASN A 191 -9.15 7.34 -11.92
C ASN A 191 -8.38 8.07 -10.83
N ILE A 192 -7.33 8.80 -11.21
CA ILE A 192 -6.50 9.59 -10.28
C ILE A 192 -6.96 11.05 -10.33
N ALA A 193 -7.25 11.61 -9.16
CA ALA A 193 -7.55 13.04 -9.03
C ALA A 193 -6.29 13.87 -9.37
N ALA A 194 -6.43 14.82 -10.30
CA ALA A 194 -5.35 15.72 -10.66
C ALA A 194 -5.18 16.84 -9.60
N PRO A 195 -3.94 17.35 -9.38
CA PRO A 195 -3.72 18.50 -8.51
C PRO A 195 -4.47 19.75 -9.03
N PRO A 196 -5.03 20.57 -8.13
CA PRO A 196 -5.66 21.82 -8.53
C PRO A 196 -4.64 22.79 -9.19
N ASN A 197 -5.08 23.54 -10.20
CA ASN A 197 -4.32 24.57 -10.94
C ASN A 197 -3.12 24.10 -11.81
N SER A 198 -3.02 22.81 -12.12
CA SER A 198 -2.04 22.31 -13.09
C SER A 198 -2.62 22.24 -14.51
N ASN A 199 -1.78 22.36 -15.54
CA ASN A 199 -2.21 22.04 -16.91
C ASN A 199 -2.58 20.55 -16.97
N LEU A 200 -3.88 20.27 -16.86
CA LEU A 200 -4.44 18.93 -16.76
C LEU A 200 -3.95 18.03 -17.90
N SER A 201 -3.74 18.58 -19.10
CA SER A 201 -3.22 17.81 -20.24
C SER A 201 -1.78 17.30 -20.04
N THR A 202 -0.91 18.13 -19.47
CA THR A 202 0.49 17.77 -19.18
C THR A 202 0.60 16.81 -18.00
N VAL A 203 -0.22 17.01 -16.95
CA VAL A 203 -0.29 16.08 -15.80
C VAL A 203 -0.79 14.72 -16.26
N LEU A 204 -1.89 14.67 -17.03
CA LEU A 204 -2.41 13.41 -17.57
C LEU A 204 -1.41 12.73 -18.52
N GLN A 205 -0.66 13.50 -19.31
CA GLN A 205 0.39 12.95 -20.17
C GLN A 205 1.52 12.31 -19.36
N ALA A 206 1.99 12.97 -18.29
CA ALA A 206 3.00 12.40 -17.41
C ALA A 206 2.50 11.16 -16.66
N LEU A 207 1.25 11.16 -16.19
CA LEU A 207 0.65 9.96 -15.57
C LEU A 207 0.53 8.80 -16.56
N ARG A 208 0.27 9.06 -17.85
CA ARG A 208 0.27 8.03 -18.91
C ARG A 208 1.66 7.49 -19.22
N SER A 209 2.72 8.26 -18.98
CA SER A 209 4.10 7.83 -19.21
C SER A 209 4.65 6.91 -18.12
N VAL A 210 3.99 6.85 -16.96
CA VAL A 210 4.37 5.95 -15.86
C VAL A 210 4.27 4.52 -16.36
N GLN A 211 5.32 3.75 -16.20
CA GLN A 211 5.38 2.32 -16.53
C GLN A 211 5.18 1.48 -15.26
N THR A 212 5.89 1.83 -14.20
CA THR A 212 5.76 1.20 -12.89
C THR A 212 5.84 2.23 -11.78
N ALA A 213 5.23 1.91 -10.65
CA ALA A 213 5.40 2.69 -9.43
C ALA A 213 5.39 1.77 -8.21
N THR A 214 6.11 2.17 -7.17
CA THR A 214 6.06 1.57 -5.84
C THR A 214 5.88 2.63 -4.77
N LEU A 215 5.27 2.23 -3.67
CA LEU A 215 5.13 3.02 -2.46
C LEU A 215 5.34 2.09 -1.28
N GLY A 216 6.13 2.52 -0.31
CA GLY A 216 6.38 1.83 0.95
C GLY A 216 6.37 2.83 2.09
N MET A 217 5.75 2.47 3.21
CA MET A 217 5.73 3.30 4.42
C MET A 217 5.92 2.46 5.69
N ASP A 218 6.88 2.88 6.51
CA ASP A 218 7.13 2.38 7.86
C ASP A 218 6.72 3.45 8.90
N LEU A 219 5.82 3.05 9.80
CA LEU A 219 5.22 3.86 10.84
C LEU A 219 5.75 3.53 12.24
N SER A 220 6.73 2.62 12.37
CA SER A 220 7.21 2.10 13.66
C SER A 220 7.80 3.18 14.57
N HIS A 221 8.49 4.16 13.98
CA HIS A 221 9.27 5.18 14.70
C HIS A 221 9.07 6.61 14.16
N GLY A 222 7.92 6.86 13.54
CA GLY A 222 7.59 8.10 12.86
C GLY A 222 6.93 7.80 11.53
N LEU A 223 7.41 8.44 10.45
CA LEU A 223 7.01 8.12 9.09
C LEU A 223 8.26 8.08 8.21
N ILE A 224 8.67 6.87 7.85
CA ILE A 224 9.62 6.64 6.77
C ILE A 224 8.80 6.23 5.56
N ALA A 225 8.91 6.96 4.46
CA ALA A 225 8.18 6.64 3.23
C ALA A 225 9.11 6.67 2.04
N THR A 226 8.98 5.70 1.14
CA THR A 226 9.66 5.69 -0.16
C THR A 226 8.64 5.51 -1.25
N ALA A 227 8.68 6.37 -2.26
CA ALA A 227 7.93 6.20 -3.50
C ALA A 227 8.92 6.22 -4.67
N GLU A 228 8.76 5.29 -5.60
CA GLU A 228 9.53 5.26 -6.83
C GLU A 228 8.58 5.17 -8.02
N VAL A 229 8.86 5.96 -9.05
CA VAL A 229 8.09 6.03 -10.29
C VAL A 229 9.05 5.89 -11.46
N ASN A 230 8.85 4.85 -12.27
CA ASN A 230 9.59 4.67 -13.51
C ASN A 230 8.71 5.11 -14.68
N CYS A 231 9.24 5.98 -15.53
CA CYS A 231 8.55 6.54 -16.68
C CYS A 231 9.14 6.00 -18.00
N ALA A 232 8.42 6.22 -19.10
CA ALA A 232 8.85 5.82 -20.43
C ALA A 232 10.09 6.59 -20.92
N THR A 233 10.28 7.83 -20.47
CA THR A 233 11.41 8.68 -20.88
C THR A 233 12.00 9.47 -19.70
N GLU A 234 13.24 9.91 -19.84
CA GLU A 234 13.89 10.76 -18.83
C GLU A 234 13.19 12.10 -18.66
N ARG A 235 12.62 12.63 -19.76
CA ARG A 235 11.84 13.88 -19.74
C ARG A 235 10.61 13.73 -18.84
N ASP A 236 9.91 12.61 -18.97
CA ASP A 236 8.72 12.34 -18.18
C ASP A 236 9.06 12.14 -16.70
N ALA A 237 10.15 11.41 -16.41
CA ALA A 237 10.68 11.29 -15.04
C ALA A 237 11.01 12.66 -14.46
N LYS A 238 11.72 13.52 -15.21
CA LYS A 238 12.02 14.89 -14.78
C LYS A 238 10.75 15.70 -14.47
N PHE A 239 9.71 15.54 -15.28
CA PHE A 239 8.42 16.17 -15.01
C PHE A 239 7.78 15.69 -13.71
N VAL A 240 7.76 14.37 -13.45
CA VAL A 240 7.26 13.81 -12.18
C VAL A 240 8.06 14.35 -11.00
N HIS A 241 9.39 14.36 -11.09
CA HIS A 241 10.28 14.95 -10.09
C HIS A 241 9.93 16.41 -9.80
N ASP A 242 9.75 17.22 -10.84
CA ASP A 242 9.44 18.65 -10.69
C ASP A 242 8.04 18.87 -10.11
N MET A 243 7.08 18.02 -10.46
CA MET A 243 5.73 18.03 -9.88
C MET A 243 5.78 17.75 -8.37
N VAL A 244 6.51 16.72 -7.94
CA VAL A 244 6.64 16.40 -6.51
C VAL A 244 7.34 17.56 -5.77
N LYS A 245 8.43 18.11 -6.32
CA LYS A 245 9.09 19.30 -5.74
C LYS A 245 8.16 20.52 -5.70
N GLY A 246 7.32 20.70 -6.71
CA GLY A 246 6.29 21.74 -6.74
C GLY A 246 5.30 21.60 -5.59
N ILE A 247 4.79 20.39 -5.34
CA ILE A 247 3.89 20.10 -4.21
C ILE A 247 4.59 20.38 -2.87
N VAL A 248 5.84 19.94 -2.71
CA VAL A 248 6.64 20.22 -1.50
C VAL A 248 6.83 21.73 -1.31
N GLY A 249 7.16 22.47 -2.37
CA GLY A 249 7.29 23.93 -2.35
C GLY A 249 5.99 24.65 -1.97
N LEU A 250 4.86 24.21 -2.54
CA LEU A 250 3.53 24.75 -2.19
C LEU A 250 3.16 24.46 -0.73
N GLY A 251 3.50 23.28 -0.21
CA GLY A 251 3.31 22.95 1.20
C GLY A 251 4.08 23.90 2.13
N ARG A 252 5.35 24.17 1.80
CA ARG A 252 6.18 25.13 2.54
C ARG A 252 5.59 26.54 2.53
N LEU A 253 5.12 27.02 1.37
CA LEU A 253 4.53 28.35 1.24
C LEU A 253 3.20 28.50 1.99
N ASN A 254 2.43 27.42 2.10
CA ASN A 254 1.14 27.41 2.81
C ASN A 254 1.29 27.04 4.29
N THR A 255 2.52 26.92 4.81
CA THR A 255 2.77 26.63 6.22
C THR A 255 2.38 27.85 7.06
N PRO A 256 1.51 27.70 8.09
CA PRO A 256 1.13 28.82 8.94
C PRO A 256 2.33 29.42 9.68
N ASP A 257 2.44 30.76 9.73
CA ASP A 257 3.52 31.47 10.42
C ASP A 257 3.69 31.09 11.89
N LYS A 258 2.60 30.65 12.54
CA LYS A 258 2.58 30.23 13.94
C LYS A 258 3.15 28.83 14.19
N GLN A 259 3.48 28.08 13.13
CA GLN A 259 3.95 26.69 13.18
C GLN A 259 5.14 26.46 12.24
N PRO A 260 6.23 27.24 12.40
CA PRO A 260 7.39 27.16 11.51
C PRO A 260 8.08 25.79 11.55
N GLU A 261 7.90 25.01 12.62
CA GLU A 261 8.40 23.66 12.74
C GLU A 261 7.89 22.69 11.67
N LEU A 262 6.73 22.98 11.05
CA LEU A 262 6.19 22.18 9.95
C LEU A 262 7.01 22.30 8.67
N LEU A 263 7.81 23.36 8.51
CA LEU A 263 8.75 23.45 7.39
C LEU A 263 9.70 22.25 7.37
N LYS A 264 10.04 21.72 8.57
CA LYS A 264 10.89 20.53 8.71
C LYS A 264 10.25 19.27 8.12
N LEU A 265 8.92 19.16 8.07
CA LEU A 265 8.23 18.05 7.41
C LEU A 265 8.53 18.05 5.91
N TYR A 266 8.50 19.23 5.30
CA TYR A 266 8.79 19.38 3.87
C TYR A 266 10.29 19.25 3.58
N ASP A 267 11.15 19.72 4.48
CA ASP A 267 12.61 19.54 4.37
C ASP A 267 13.03 18.08 4.49
N ALA A 268 12.25 17.25 5.18
CA ALA A 268 12.47 15.80 5.29
C ALA A 268 12.18 15.04 3.98
N ILE A 269 11.54 15.68 2.99
CA ILE A 269 11.22 15.06 1.70
C ILE A 269 12.35 15.31 0.72
N GLN A 270 13.05 14.24 0.35
CA GLN A 270 14.08 14.25 -0.68
C GLN A 270 13.49 13.70 -1.98
N VAL A 271 13.66 14.44 -3.07
CA VAL A 271 13.21 14.02 -4.40
C VAL A 271 14.42 13.99 -5.32
N THR A 272 14.70 12.82 -5.88
CA THR A 272 15.79 12.57 -6.82
C THR A 272 15.24 12.01 -8.13
N GLN A 273 15.97 12.26 -9.21
CA GLN A 273 15.68 11.70 -10.53
C GLN A 273 16.97 11.06 -11.06
N GLN A 274 16.85 9.84 -11.55
CA GLN A 274 17.95 9.09 -12.17
C GLN A 274 17.42 8.44 -13.45
N GLN A 275 17.93 8.88 -14.60
CA GLN A 275 17.46 8.42 -15.91
C GLN A 275 15.92 8.53 -16.01
N THR A 276 15.24 7.41 -16.20
CA THR A 276 13.78 7.31 -16.32
C THR A 276 13.06 7.09 -14.99
N SER A 277 13.78 7.09 -13.85
CA SER A 277 13.22 6.90 -12.52
C SER A 277 13.19 8.21 -11.73
N THR A 278 12.10 8.45 -11.01
CA THR A 278 11.99 9.47 -9.96
C THR A 278 11.72 8.78 -8.63
N ARG A 279 12.51 9.13 -7.62
CA ARG A 279 12.34 8.64 -6.26
C ARG A 279 12.06 9.80 -5.32
N ALA A 280 11.03 9.62 -4.49
CA ALA A 280 10.75 10.49 -3.36
C ALA A 280 10.93 9.68 -2.08
N GLN A 281 11.67 10.23 -1.13
CA GLN A 281 11.86 9.64 0.18
C GLN A 281 11.54 10.67 1.26
N ALA A 282 10.85 10.23 2.30
CA ALA A 282 10.60 11.03 3.49
C ALA A 282 11.11 10.26 4.71
N ASP A 283 11.81 10.96 5.60
CA ASP A 283 12.18 10.45 6.92
C ASP A 283 11.73 11.47 7.97
N ILE A 284 10.52 11.27 8.47
CA ILE A 284 9.87 12.17 9.40
C ILE A 284 9.93 11.53 10.80
N PRO A 285 10.66 12.15 11.75
CA PRO A 285 10.74 11.62 13.11
C PRO A 285 9.38 11.70 13.82
N GLN A 286 9.16 10.80 14.79
CA GLN A 286 7.90 10.68 15.53
C GLN A 286 7.35 12.02 16.05
N GLU A 287 8.20 12.89 16.61
CA GLU A 287 7.76 14.19 17.14
C GLU A 287 7.09 15.07 16.07
N LEU A 288 7.63 15.06 14.85
CA LEU A 288 7.08 15.84 13.73
C LEU A 288 5.83 15.18 13.16
N ALA A 289 5.80 13.85 13.04
CA ALA A 289 4.61 13.11 12.63
C ALA A 289 3.43 13.36 13.59
N ASP A 290 3.72 13.34 14.90
CA ASP A 290 2.75 13.61 15.96
C ASP A 290 2.16 15.02 15.88
N LYS A 291 3.00 16.02 15.61
CA LYS A 291 2.55 17.41 15.43
C LYS A 291 1.71 17.56 14.17
N PHE A 292 2.14 16.96 13.06
CA PHE A 292 1.37 16.96 11.82
C PHE A 292 -0.03 16.39 12.02
N LEU A 293 -0.13 15.23 12.69
CA LEU A 293 -1.41 14.63 13.05
C LEU A 293 -2.27 15.57 13.91
N ASP A 294 -1.69 16.21 14.92
CA ASP A 294 -2.44 17.11 15.80
C ASP A 294 -3.04 18.32 15.07
N LEU A 295 -2.43 18.75 13.98
CA LEU A 295 -2.96 19.83 13.15
C LEU A 295 -4.09 19.38 12.24
N TRP A 296 -3.92 18.19 11.66
CA TRP A 296 -4.94 17.60 10.81
C TRP A 296 -6.21 17.28 11.61
N LEU A 297 -6.05 16.81 12.84
CA LEU A 297 -7.14 16.44 13.76
C LEU A 297 -7.83 17.63 14.45
N LYS A 298 -7.21 18.81 14.47
CA LYS A 298 -7.82 20.04 15.01
C LYS A 298 -8.69 20.78 14.00
N ARG A 299 -8.69 20.36 12.74
CA ARG A 299 -9.61 20.83 11.70
C ARG A 299 -10.87 19.97 11.70
#